data_AF-A0A2U9IEX7-F1
#
_entry.id   AF-A0A2U9IEX7-F1
#
_cell.length_a   1.000
_cell.length_b   1.000
_cell.length_c   1.000
_cell.angle_alpha   90.00
_cell.angle_beta   90.00
_cell.angle_gamma   90.00
#
_symmetry.space_group_name_H-M   'P 1'
#
loop_
_entity.id
_entity.type
_entity.pdbx_description
1 polymer ?
#
loop_
_entity_poly.entity_id
_entity_poly.type
_entity_poly.pdbx_seq_one_letter_code
_entity_poly.pdbx_strand_id
1 'polypeptide(L)'
;MSSKIEVSECSGDIVINKEEDIELAINKAICEAQGKEKFNEVLVGIDTNSFRLTIAVVADGTLIDTKQTQIESVEDTIDSILESFPHNRFYIGVGTGNRLGELVYKVLSLKFPGVKRVDERKTSSKNPYVKIKNKDIRAAYLIALRSTT
;
A
#
# COMPACT_ATOMS: atom_id res chain seq x y z
N MET A 1 -1.52 -36.69 -6.92
CA MET A 1 -2.92 -36.56 -6.44
C MET A 1 -3.47 -35.30 -7.07
N SER A 2 -4.45 -35.43 -7.97
CA SER A 2 -5.08 -34.27 -8.62
C SER A 2 -6.22 -33.78 -7.71
N SER A 3 -6.05 -32.62 -7.08
CA SER A 3 -7.11 -31.96 -6.33
C SER A 3 -8.16 -31.45 -7.32
N LYS A 4 -9.38 -31.99 -7.22
CA LYS A 4 -10.54 -31.44 -7.92
C LYS A 4 -10.90 -30.12 -7.22
N ILE A 5 -10.80 -29.00 -7.93
CA ILE A 5 -11.37 -27.72 -7.48
C ILE A 5 -12.85 -27.77 -7.86
N GLU A 6 -13.72 -27.94 -6.88
CA GLU A 6 -15.16 -27.77 -7.07
C GLU A 6 -15.48 -26.30 -6.85
N VAL A 7 -15.90 -25.62 -7.92
CA VAL A 7 -16.44 -24.25 -7.86
C VAL A 7 -17.91 -24.37 -7.49
N SER A 8 -18.28 -23.75 -6.36
CA SER A 8 -19.64 -23.66 -5.85
C SER A 8 -20.54 -22.91 -6.84
N GLU A 9 -21.79 -23.36 -6.99
CA GLU A 9 -22.81 -22.67 -7.80
C GLU A 9 -23.37 -21.41 -7.11
N CYS A 10 -22.87 -21.05 -5.92
CA CYS A 10 -23.25 -19.84 -5.22
C CYS A 10 -22.40 -18.64 -5.70
N SER A 11 -23.02 -17.47 -5.84
CA SER A 11 -22.27 -16.23 -6.10
C SER A 11 -21.30 -15.93 -4.95
N GLY A 12 -20.01 -15.72 -5.23
CA GLY A 12 -18.99 -15.36 -4.24
C GLY A 12 -17.69 -16.16 -4.33
N ASP A 13 -17.58 -17.11 -5.26
CA ASP A 13 -16.36 -17.88 -5.47
C ASP A 13 -15.28 -17.04 -6.18
N ILE A 14 -14.09 -16.99 -5.57
CA ILE A 14 -12.90 -16.40 -6.17
C ILE A 14 -11.93 -17.51 -6.55
N VAL A 15 -11.84 -17.76 -7.86
CA VAL A 15 -10.98 -18.80 -8.41
C VAL A 15 -9.53 -18.29 -8.47
N ILE A 16 -8.64 -19.02 -7.81
CA ILE A 16 -7.19 -18.76 -7.80
C ILE A 16 -6.51 -19.83 -8.64
N ASN A 17 -5.86 -19.43 -9.73
CA ASN A 17 -5.21 -20.37 -10.64
C ASN A 17 -3.72 -20.58 -10.32
N LYS A 18 -3.09 -19.57 -9.71
CA LYS A 18 -1.67 -19.59 -9.35
C LYS A 18 -1.45 -18.97 -7.98
N GLU A 19 -0.36 -19.35 -7.33
CA GLU A 19 0.01 -18.82 -6.02
C GLU A 19 0.27 -17.30 -6.03
N GLU A 20 0.81 -16.77 -7.13
CA GLU A 20 1.01 -15.33 -7.34
C GLU A 20 -0.30 -14.51 -7.33
N ASP A 21 -1.44 -15.15 -7.61
CA ASP A 21 -2.75 -14.49 -7.66
C ASP A 21 -3.42 -14.39 -6.27
N ILE A 22 -2.83 -14.97 -5.22
CA ILE A 22 -3.46 -15.06 -3.89
C ILE A 22 -3.71 -13.67 -3.30
N GLU A 23 -2.72 -12.77 -3.33
CA GLU A 23 -2.90 -11.41 -2.78
C GLU A 23 -4.00 -10.65 -3.53
N LEU A 24 -4.02 -10.73 -4.87
CA LEU A 24 -5.06 -10.13 -5.70
C LEU A 24 -6.44 -10.69 -5.38
N ALA A 25 -6.55 -12.01 -5.21
CA ALA A 25 -7.80 -12.68 -4.87
C ALA A 25 -8.33 -12.25 -3.49
N ILE A 26 -7.46 -12.15 -2.49
CA ILE A 26 -7.82 -11.64 -1.15
C ILE A 26 -8.34 -10.20 -1.25
N ASN A 27 -7.65 -9.34 -1.98
CA ASN A 27 -8.06 -7.94 -2.12
C ASN A 27 -9.35 -7.76 -2.93
N LYS A 28 -9.61 -8.63 -3.92
CA LYS A 28 -10.92 -8.72 -4.59
C LYS A 28 -12.02 -9.15 -3.62
N ALA A 29 -11.77 -10.16 -2.77
CA ALA A 29 -12.72 -10.59 -1.75
C ALA A 29 -13.10 -9.43 -0.80
N ILE A 30 -12.11 -8.63 -0.39
CA ILE A 30 -12.34 -7.44 0.45
C ILE A 30 -13.23 -6.42 -0.28
N CYS A 31 -12.98 -6.18 -1.57
CA CYS A 31 -13.82 -5.29 -2.36
C CYS A 31 -15.26 -5.81 -2.46
N GLU A 32 -15.45 -7.09 -2.81
CA GLU A 32 -16.77 -7.69 -2.95
C GLU A 32 -17.55 -7.70 -1.63
N ALA A 33 -16.88 -7.99 -0.51
CA ALA A 33 -17.48 -7.92 0.82
C ALA A 33 -17.96 -6.49 1.19
N GLN A 34 -17.41 -5.47 0.53
CA GLN A 34 -17.80 -4.06 0.66
C GLN A 34 -18.75 -3.61 -0.45
N GLY A 35 -19.21 -4.51 -1.32
CA GLY A 35 -20.17 -4.25 -2.39
C GLY A 35 -19.58 -3.47 -3.58
N LYS A 36 -18.28 -3.62 -3.85
CA LYS A 36 -17.59 -2.93 -4.95
C LYS A 36 -16.62 -3.86 -5.67
N GLU A 37 -16.30 -3.54 -6.93
CA GLU A 37 -15.34 -4.32 -7.73
C GLU A 37 -13.87 -3.93 -7.48
N LYS A 38 -13.64 -2.69 -7.03
CA LYS A 38 -12.32 -2.10 -6.81
C LYS A 38 -12.35 -1.14 -5.63
N PHE A 39 -11.21 -0.90 -5.00
CA PHE A 39 -11.04 0.23 -4.09
C PHE A 39 -11.22 1.55 -4.84
N ASN A 40 -11.86 2.54 -4.21
CA ASN A 40 -11.97 3.86 -4.83
C ASN A 40 -10.60 4.53 -4.92
N GLU A 41 -9.80 4.36 -3.87
CA GLU A 41 -8.41 4.80 -3.84
C GLU A 41 -7.53 3.87 -3.00
N VAL A 42 -6.29 3.70 -3.48
CA VAL A 42 -5.19 3.07 -2.76
C VAL A 42 -4.08 4.10 -2.59
N LEU A 43 -3.67 4.31 -1.35
CA LEU A 43 -2.62 5.23 -0.95
C LEU A 43 -1.46 4.41 -0.39
N VAL A 44 -0.27 4.67 -0.91
CA VAL A 44 0.97 4.07 -0.42
C VAL A 44 1.81 5.14 0.24
N GLY A 45 2.13 4.95 1.52
CA GLY A 45 3.01 5.83 2.26
C GLY A 45 4.32 5.15 2.59
N ILE A 46 5.44 5.80 2.29
CA ILE A 46 6.78 5.27 2.48
C ILE A 46 7.53 6.10 3.51
N ASP A 47 7.72 5.55 4.70
CA ASP A 47 8.59 6.11 5.74
C ASP A 47 10.05 5.70 5.48
N THR A 48 10.92 6.69 5.47
CA THR A 48 12.34 6.57 5.12
C THR A 48 13.26 6.89 6.30
N ASN A 49 12.73 6.91 7.53
CA ASN A 49 13.50 7.16 8.75
C ASN A 49 14.47 6.02 9.14
N SER A 50 14.39 4.88 8.45
CA SER A 50 15.22 3.69 8.66
C SER A 50 15.75 3.18 7.31
N PHE A 51 16.86 2.44 7.33
CA PHE A 51 17.41 1.80 6.11
C PHE A 51 16.45 0.75 5.53
N ARG A 52 15.68 0.09 6.39
CA ARG A 52 14.49 -0.66 5.99
C ARG A 52 13.32 0.31 5.91
N LEU A 53 12.92 0.63 4.70
CA LEU A 53 11.79 1.51 4.42
C LEU A 53 10.52 0.83 4.91
N THR A 54 9.67 1.56 5.63
CA THR A 54 8.37 1.05 6.06
C THR A 54 7.30 1.56 5.10
N ILE A 55 6.52 0.65 4.55
CA ILE A 55 5.43 0.94 3.63
C ILE A 55 4.10 0.64 4.30
N ALA A 56 3.17 1.57 4.22
CA ALA A 56 1.78 1.38 4.59
C ALA A 56 0.90 1.47 3.33
N VAL A 57 0.03 0.48 3.15
CA VAL A 57 -0.97 0.46 2.08
C VAL A 57 -2.33 0.72 2.69
N VAL A 58 -2.93 1.84 2.29
CA VAL A 58 -4.22 2.31 2.79
C VAL A 58 -5.21 2.26 1.63
N ALA A 59 -6.31 1.53 1.76
CA ALA A 59 -7.38 1.58 0.77
C ALA A 59 -8.66 2.11 1.40
N ASP A 60 -9.26 3.10 0.75
CA ASP A 60 -10.48 3.79 1.20
C ASP A 60 -10.43 4.19 2.69
N GLY A 61 -9.29 4.76 3.10
CA GLY A 61 -9.02 5.24 4.45
C GLY A 61 -8.61 4.18 5.47
N THR A 62 -8.66 2.89 5.12
CA THR A 62 -8.31 1.77 6.01
C THR A 62 -6.90 1.27 5.72
N LEU A 63 -6.08 1.06 6.76
CA LEU A 63 -4.79 0.39 6.61
C LEU A 63 -5.04 -1.10 6.34
N ILE A 64 -4.70 -1.57 5.12
CA ILE A 64 -4.96 -2.96 4.70
C ILE A 64 -3.68 -3.80 4.76
N ASP A 65 -2.53 -3.21 4.43
CA ASP A 65 -1.26 -3.93 4.44
C ASP A 65 -0.10 -3.04 4.92
N THR A 66 0.96 -3.69 5.40
CA THR A 66 2.23 -3.07 5.76
C THR A 66 3.38 -3.93 5.27
N LYS A 67 4.32 -3.33 4.55
CA LYS A 67 5.50 -4.02 4.03
C LYS A 67 6.77 -3.33 4.53
N GLN A 68 7.88 -4.07 4.55
CA GLN A 68 9.22 -3.50 4.69
C GLN A 68 10.02 -3.80 3.44
N THR A 69 10.79 -2.82 2.98
CA THR A 69 11.65 -2.98 1.80
C THR A 69 12.95 -2.22 1.96
N GLN A 70 13.86 -2.39 1.01
CA GLN A 70 15.08 -1.60 0.89
C GLN A 70 14.96 -0.71 -0.35
N ILE A 71 15.88 0.24 -0.50
CA ILE A 71 15.81 1.17 -1.64
C ILE A 71 15.97 0.46 -2.98
N GLU A 72 16.75 -0.60 -3.03
CA GLU A 72 17.04 -1.38 -4.23
C GLU A 72 15.81 -2.17 -4.72
N SER A 73 14.86 -2.46 -3.83
CA SER A 73 13.66 -3.25 -4.13
C SER A 73 12.38 -2.43 -3.99
N VAL A 74 12.49 -1.12 -3.78
CA VAL A 74 11.32 -0.27 -3.52
C VAL A 74 10.41 -0.21 -4.74
N GLU A 75 10.97 -0.14 -5.95
CA GLU A 75 10.17 -0.12 -7.19
C GLU A 75 9.38 -1.42 -7.37
N ASP A 76 10.02 -2.57 -7.21
CA ASP A 76 9.37 -3.88 -7.30
C ASP A 76 8.29 -4.05 -6.23
N THR A 77 8.52 -3.51 -5.04
CA THR A 77 7.53 -3.54 -3.96
C THR A 77 6.29 -2.70 -4.32
N ILE A 78 6.48 -1.54 -4.96
CA ILE A 78 5.38 -0.70 -5.42
C ILE A 78 4.62 -1.35 -6.58
N ASP A 79 5.32 -1.97 -7.54
CA ASP A 79 4.66 -2.72 -8.62
C ASP A 79 3.78 -3.84 -8.06
N SER A 80 4.32 -4.64 -7.13
CA SER A 80 3.55 -5.70 -6.47
C SER A 80 2.29 -5.16 -5.77
N ILE A 81 2.38 -4.01 -5.10
CA ILE A 81 1.20 -3.37 -4.49
C ILE A 81 0.21 -2.89 -5.57
N LEU A 82 0.71 -2.33 -6.67
CA LEU A 82 -0.14 -1.84 -7.75
C LEU A 82 -0.91 -2.99 -8.42
N GLU A 83 -0.30 -4.16 -8.55
CA GLU A 83 -0.90 -5.37 -9.12
C GLU A 83 -1.85 -6.07 -8.14
N SER A 84 -1.48 -6.18 -6.87
CA SER A 84 -2.26 -6.91 -5.85
C SER A 84 -3.54 -6.19 -5.42
N PHE A 85 -3.64 -4.87 -5.57
CA PHE A 85 -4.76 -4.09 -5.03
C PHE A 85 -5.60 -3.48 -6.16
N PRO A 86 -6.77 -4.04 -6.52
CA PRO A 86 -7.59 -3.48 -7.60
C PRO A 86 -8.15 -2.11 -7.22
N HIS A 87 -7.83 -1.06 -7.98
CA HIS A 87 -8.12 0.33 -7.59
C HIS A 87 -8.55 1.21 -8.78
N ASN A 88 -9.24 2.31 -8.47
CA ASN A 88 -9.55 3.38 -9.44
C ASN A 88 -8.50 4.50 -9.41
N ARG A 89 -7.92 4.79 -8.24
CA ARG A 89 -6.88 5.80 -8.06
C ARG A 89 -5.76 5.25 -7.20
N PHE A 90 -4.51 5.59 -7.55
CA PHE A 90 -3.32 5.16 -6.83
C PHE A 90 -2.45 6.37 -6.51
N TYR A 91 -2.02 6.48 -5.27
CA TYR A 91 -1.19 7.60 -4.81
C TYR A 91 0.01 7.07 -4.06
N ILE A 92 1.17 7.69 -4.27
CA ILE A 92 2.41 7.34 -3.59
C ILE A 92 2.93 8.58 -2.88
N GLY A 93 3.06 8.50 -1.56
CA GLY A 93 3.70 9.52 -0.73
C GLY A 93 5.03 9.01 -0.19
N VAL A 94 6.07 9.83 -0.28
CA VAL A 94 7.40 9.52 0.26
C VAL A 94 7.76 10.55 1.33
N GLY A 95 8.10 10.06 2.53
CA GLY A 95 8.67 10.89 3.59
C GLY A 95 10.03 11.42 3.17
N THR A 96 10.19 12.74 3.08
CA THR A 96 11.39 13.43 2.56
C THR A 96 12.14 14.21 3.64
N GLY A 97 11.95 13.84 4.92
CA GLY A 97 12.61 14.49 6.06
C GLY A 97 14.13 14.28 6.14
N ASN A 98 14.70 13.42 5.30
CA ASN A 98 16.12 13.07 5.29
C ASN A 98 16.65 12.79 3.87
N ARG A 99 17.97 12.58 3.74
CA ARG A 99 18.64 12.31 2.45
C ARG A 99 18.16 11.03 1.77
N LEU A 100 17.85 9.99 2.55
CA LEU A 100 17.35 8.71 2.03
C LEU A 100 15.96 8.91 1.41
N GLY A 101 15.08 9.66 2.07
CA GLY A 101 13.77 10.04 1.56
C GLY A 101 13.80 10.78 0.23
N GLU A 102 14.70 11.76 0.09
CA GLU A 102 14.90 12.45 -1.19
C GLU A 102 15.42 11.52 -2.30
N LEU A 103 16.25 10.53 -1.96
CA LEU A 103 16.74 9.55 -2.93
C LEU A 103 15.62 8.60 -3.36
N VAL A 104 14.86 8.01 -2.42
CA VAL A 104 13.70 7.15 -2.68
C VAL A 104 12.67 7.87 -3.54
N TYR A 105 12.36 9.14 -3.20
CA TYR A 105 11.47 9.96 -3.99
C TYR A 105 11.95 10.10 -5.45
N LYS A 106 13.23 10.39 -5.66
CA LYS A 106 13.80 10.54 -7.00
C LYS A 106 13.71 9.25 -7.79
N VAL A 107 14.10 8.12 -7.20
CA VAL A 107 14.02 6.80 -7.83
C VAL A 107 12.60 6.51 -8.27
N LEU A 108 11.63 6.60 -7.35
CA LEU A 108 10.23 6.32 -7.66
C LEU A 108 9.63 7.29 -8.68
N SER A 109 10.02 8.56 -8.64
CA SER A 109 9.49 9.58 -9.57
C SER A 109 9.94 9.38 -11.02
N LEU A 110 10.96 8.56 -11.28
CA LEU A 110 11.38 8.21 -12.65
C LEU A 110 10.39 7.25 -13.31
N LYS A 111 9.77 6.37 -12.52
CA LYS A 111 8.89 5.29 -13.01
C LYS A 111 7.42 5.56 -12.76
N PHE A 112 7.08 6.07 -11.57
CA PHE A 112 5.70 6.26 -11.14
C PHE A 112 5.30 7.74 -11.23
N PRO A 113 4.38 8.11 -12.13
CA PRO A 113 3.90 9.47 -12.21
C PRO A 113 3.10 9.83 -10.95
N GLY A 114 3.22 11.08 -10.49
CA GLY A 114 2.41 11.59 -9.38
C GLY A 114 2.90 11.19 -7.97
N VAL A 115 4.10 10.61 -7.84
CA VAL A 115 4.75 10.44 -6.54
C VAL A 115 4.89 11.80 -5.85
N LYS A 116 4.42 11.90 -4.61
CA LYS A 116 4.45 13.13 -3.82
C LYS A 116 5.52 13.11 -2.75
N ARG A 117 6.17 14.25 -2.57
CA ARG A 117 7.00 14.52 -1.39
C ARG A 117 6.10 14.86 -0.21
N VAL A 118 6.31 14.19 0.92
CA VAL A 118 5.63 14.51 2.17
C VAL A 118 6.67 14.94 3.19
N ASP A 119 6.54 16.19 3.67
CA ASP A 119 7.39 16.74 4.73
C ASP A 119 6.72 16.51 6.10
N GLU A 120 7.36 15.69 6.93
CA GLU A 120 6.83 15.28 8.24
C GLU A 120 7.21 16.25 9.37
N ARG A 121 8.07 17.25 9.12
CA ARG A 121 8.67 18.13 10.16
C ARG A 121 7.68 18.92 11.00
N LYS A 122 6.41 19.02 10.59
CA LYS A 122 5.35 19.77 11.29
C LYS A 122 4.36 18.90 12.09
N THR A 123 4.60 17.60 12.22
CA THR A 123 3.58 16.70 12.75
C THR A 123 3.83 16.33 14.21
N SER A 124 3.08 16.96 15.11
CA SER A 124 3.05 16.60 16.54
C SER A 124 2.69 15.12 16.69
N SER A 125 3.50 14.41 17.46
CA SER A 125 3.63 12.95 17.57
C SER A 125 2.42 12.17 18.15
N LYS A 126 1.22 12.75 18.17
CA LYS A 126 -0.01 12.08 18.64
C LYS A 126 -1.24 12.61 17.89
N ASN A 127 -1.60 11.99 16.78
CA ASN A 127 -2.98 12.06 16.31
C ASN A 127 -3.80 11.05 17.13
N PRO A 128 -4.72 11.49 18.02
CA PRO A 128 -5.48 10.59 18.89
C PRO A 128 -6.41 9.64 18.11
N TYR A 129 -6.66 9.93 16.84
CA TYR A 129 -7.52 9.13 15.97
C TYR A 129 -6.78 7.96 15.29
N VAL A 130 -5.44 7.92 15.35
CA VAL A 130 -4.65 6.84 14.74
C VAL A 130 -4.20 5.85 15.81
N LYS A 131 -4.93 4.74 15.95
CA LYS A 131 -4.67 3.67 16.93
C LYS A 131 -3.60 2.66 16.46
N ILE A 132 -2.54 3.12 15.82
CA ILE A 132 -1.42 2.28 15.39
C ILE A 132 -0.32 2.33 16.46
N LYS A 133 0.00 1.18 17.07
CA LYS A 133 1.02 1.07 18.13
C LYS A 133 2.44 1.24 17.61
N ASN A 134 2.76 0.64 16.47
CA ASN A 134 4.09 0.72 15.87
C ASN A 134 4.30 2.13 15.29
N LYS A 135 5.37 2.80 15.74
CA LYS A 135 5.68 4.17 15.35
C LYS A 135 5.97 4.31 13.85
N ASP A 136 6.68 3.37 13.26
CA ASP A 136 7.13 3.44 11.85
C ASP A 136 5.96 3.20 10.91
N ILE A 137 5.12 2.19 11.22
CA ILE A 137 3.87 1.95 10.48
C ILE A 137 2.95 3.17 10.59
N ARG A 138 2.89 3.81 11.76
CA ARG A 138 2.08 5.02 11.95
C ARG A 138 2.60 6.19 11.12
N ALA A 139 3.92 6.36 11.01
CA ALA A 139 4.52 7.38 10.16
C ALA A 139 4.17 7.13 8.68
N ALA A 140 4.43 5.92 8.19
CA ALA A 140 4.07 5.50 6.84
C ALA A 140 2.58 5.69 6.53
N TYR A 141 1.69 5.33 7.46
CA TYR A 141 0.25 5.58 7.33
C TYR A 141 -0.10 7.07 7.19
N LEU A 142 0.50 7.93 8.01
CA LEU A 142 0.29 9.38 7.92
C LEU A 142 0.84 9.98 6.61
N ILE A 143 1.95 9.45 6.11
CA ILE A 143 2.48 9.80 4.78
C ILE A 143 1.47 9.42 3.70
N ALA A 144 0.91 8.21 3.76
CA ALA A 144 -0.07 7.72 2.79
C ALA A 144 -1.28 8.68 2.71
N LEU A 145 -1.86 9.05 3.87
CA LEU A 145 -3.00 9.97 3.93
C LEU A 145 -2.70 11.37 3.37
N ARG A 146 -1.43 11.81 3.39
CA ARG A 146 -1.01 13.11 2.86
C ARG A 146 -0.65 13.07 1.38
N SER A 147 -0.60 11.90 0.77
CA SER A 147 -0.30 11.76 -0.66
C SER A 147 -1.44 12.23 -1.57
N THR A 148 -2.63 12.48 -1.03
CA THR A 148 -3.81 12.94 -1.80
C THR A 148 -3.92 14.45 -1.87
N THR A 149 -3.44 15.17 -0.86
CA THR A 149 -3.36 16.65 -0.80
C THR A 149 -2.18 17.22 -1.57
#